data_AF-A0AAN8FEH5-F1
#
_entry.id   AF-A0AAN8FEH5-F1
#
_cell.length_a   1.000
_cell.length_b   1.000
_cell.length_c   1.000
_cell.angle_alpha   90.00
_cell.angle_beta   90.00
_cell.angle_gamma   90.00
#
_symmetry.space_group_name_H-M   'P 1'
#
loop_
_entity.id
_entity.type
_entity.pdbx_description
1 polymer ?
#
loop_
_entity_poly.entity_id
_entity_poly.type
_entity_poly.pdbx_seq_one_letter_code
_entity_poly.pdbx_strand_id
1 'polypeptide(L)'
;MDDEQYAQYVRRKMWEKSAEGLQAAREARKRERKEEENRRREQRSEKRKPQERSQTPNDFVFDFEIEASLRRGQDRKDKKRWQTIWQEYLQRWKELQQIYETRKGSSADDGEQIFLRNKIAWPVESGKRKDVDPDTVEAFFRRVCDVQQIDEHDNATAMTTTIKAERVKWHPDKIQQRFGFMQIDQGTMEGVTAVFQVLDRMWTKLRTSKQ
;
A
#
# COMPACT_ATOMS: atom_id res chain seq x y z
N MET A 1 -26.92 -100.75 -3.20
CA MET A 1 -27.63 -99.57 -2.71
C MET A 1 -26.67 -98.41 -2.77
N ASP A 2 -26.94 -97.41 -3.61
CA ASP A 2 -26.33 -96.08 -3.46
C ASP A 2 -27.22 -94.97 -4.03
N ASP A 3 -28.55 -95.20 -3.99
CA ASP A 3 -29.56 -94.31 -4.55
C ASP A 3 -29.58 -92.95 -3.83
N GLU A 4 -29.12 -92.92 -2.58
CA GLU A 4 -28.99 -91.70 -1.78
C GLU A 4 -27.85 -90.79 -2.29
N GLN A 5 -26.74 -91.37 -2.78
CA GLN A 5 -25.66 -90.60 -3.41
C GLN A 5 -26.07 -90.05 -4.77
N TYR A 6 -26.85 -90.81 -5.55
CA TYR A 6 -27.37 -90.34 -6.84
C TYR A 6 -28.36 -89.18 -6.67
N ALA A 7 -29.25 -89.25 -5.69
CA ALA A 7 -30.20 -88.18 -5.38
C ALA A 7 -29.48 -86.89 -4.94
N GLN A 8 -28.43 -86.99 -4.12
CA GLN A 8 -27.62 -85.83 -3.72
C GLN A 8 -26.86 -85.23 -4.92
N TYR A 9 -26.31 -86.06 -5.79
CA TYR A 9 -25.61 -85.63 -7.00
C TYR A 9 -26.55 -84.86 -7.96
N VAL A 10 -27.73 -85.39 -8.25
CA VAL A 10 -28.73 -84.73 -9.12
C VAL A 10 -29.22 -83.42 -8.51
N ARG A 11 -29.45 -83.38 -7.19
CA ARG A 11 -29.87 -82.16 -6.48
C ARG A 11 -28.79 -81.08 -6.55
N ARG A 12 -27.51 -81.44 -6.41
CA ARG A 12 -26.38 -80.51 -6.57
C ARG A 12 -26.25 -80.00 -8.01
N LYS A 13 -26.37 -80.90 -9.01
CA LYS A 13 -26.32 -80.58 -10.44
C LYS A 13 -27.45 -79.64 -10.88
N MET A 14 -28.65 -79.83 -10.34
CA MET A 14 -29.78 -78.93 -10.57
C MET A 14 -29.54 -77.57 -9.92
N TRP A 15 -28.91 -77.53 -8.75
CA TRP A 15 -28.62 -76.27 -8.08
C TRP A 15 -27.49 -75.50 -8.74
N GLU A 16 -26.46 -76.18 -9.25
CA GLU A 16 -25.39 -75.57 -10.07
C GLU A 16 -25.97 -74.91 -11.33
N LYS A 17 -26.88 -75.60 -12.05
CA LYS A 17 -27.55 -75.06 -13.24
C LYS A 17 -28.46 -73.87 -12.94
N SER A 18 -29.12 -73.87 -11.77
CA SER A 18 -29.98 -72.76 -11.35
C SER A 18 -29.19 -71.59 -10.75
N ALA A 19 -28.05 -71.85 -10.11
CA ALA A 19 -27.14 -70.85 -9.57
C ALA A 19 -26.41 -70.10 -10.68
N GLU A 20 -26.02 -70.79 -11.75
CA GLU A 20 -25.40 -70.19 -12.95
C GLU A 20 -26.34 -69.16 -13.61
N GLY A 21 -27.63 -69.48 -13.74
CA GLY A 21 -28.65 -68.55 -14.24
C GLY A 21 -28.88 -67.35 -13.32
N LEU A 22 -28.86 -67.57 -12.00
CA LEU A 22 -29.02 -66.49 -11.01
C LEU A 22 -27.78 -65.58 -10.94
N GLN A 23 -26.58 -66.14 -11.18
CA GLN A 23 -25.33 -65.41 -11.19
C GLN A 23 -25.19 -64.56 -12.46
N ALA A 24 -25.56 -65.10 -13.62
CA ALA A 24 -25.65 -64.34 -14.88
C ALA A 24 -26.65 -63.17 -14.78
N ALA A 25 -27.82 -63.40 -14.16
CA ALA A 25 -28.81 -62.35 -13.94
C ALA A 25 -28.31 -61.25 -12.98
N ARG A 26 -27.56 -61.63 -11.93
CA ARG A 26 -26.93 -60.67 -11.00
C ARG A 26 -25.82 -59.85 -11.66
N GLU A 27 -25.02 -60.47 -12.53
CA GLU A 27 -23.95 -59.78 -13.25
C GLU A 27 -24.48 -58.81 -14.30
N ALA A 28 -25.52 -59.19 -15.05
CA ALA A 28 -26.20 -58.31 -15.99
C ALA A 28 -26.73 -57.05 -15.29
N ARG A 29 -27.40 -57.22 -14.13
CA ARG A 29 -27.94 -56.11 -13.34
C ARG A 29 -26.85 -55.21 -12.76
N LYS A 30 -25.69 -55.76 -12.39
CA LYS A 30 -24.54 -54.96 -11.93
C LYS A 30 -23.92 -54.15 -13.07
N ARG A 31 -23.86 -54.70 -14.28
CA ARG A 31 -23.29 -54.03 -15.45
C ARG A 31 -24.16 -52.85 -15.89
N GLU A 32 -25.47 -53.05 -15.95
CA GLU A 32 -26.44 -52.01 -16.28
C GLU A 32 -26.38 -50.83 -15.29
N ARG A 33 -26.29 -51.12 -13.98
CA ARG A 33 -26.19 -50.08 -12.95
C ARG A 33 -24.90 -49.26 -13.05
N LYS A 34 -23.77 -49.90 -13.39
CA LYS A 34 -22.49 -49.21 -13.60
C LYS A 34 -22.52 -48.31 -14.82
N GLU A 35 -23.17 -48.75 -15.90
CA GLU A 35 -23.29 -47.97 -17.13
C GLU A 35 -24.19 -46.73 -16.94
N GLU A 36 -25.30 -46.87 -16.20
CA GLU A 36 -26.14 -45.72 -15.88
C GLU A 36 -25.42 -44.72 -14.95
N GLU A 37 -24.66 -45.20 -13.97
CA GLU A 37 -23.86 -44.36 -13.08
C GLU A 37 -22.76 -43.59 -13.84
N ASN A 38 -22.05 -44.26 -14.75
CA ASN A 38 -21.07 -43.61 -15.63
C ASN A 38 -21.72 -42.56 -16.52
N ARG A 39 -22.87 -42.87 -17.15
CA ARG A 39 -23.61 -41.91 -17.98
C ARG A 39 -24.06 -40.68 -17.19
N ARG A 40 -24.51 -40.86 -15.93
CA ARG A 40 -24.86 -39.75 -15.04
C ARG A 40 -23.64 -38.93 -14.62
N ARG A 41 -22.49 -39.59 -14.42
CA ARG A 41 -21.23 -38.92 -14.08
C ARG A 41 -20.69 -38.11 -15.25
N GLU A 42 -20.75 -38.63 -16.47
CA GLU A 42 -20.41 -37.93 -17.71
C GLU A 42 -21.31 -36.72 -17.95
N GLN A 43 -22.63 -36.86 -17.78
CA GLN A 43 -23.54 -35.71 -17.90
C GLN A 43 -23.29 -34.64 -16.82
N ARG A 44 -22.88 -35.05 -15.61
CA ARG A 44 -22.47 -34.11 -14.57
C ARG A 44 -21.12 -33.45 -14.87
N SER A 45 -20.16 -34.14 -15.47
CA SER A 45 -18.89 -33.54 -15.89
C SER A 45 -19.04 -32.64 -17.11
N GLU A 46 -19.94 -32.96 -18.04
CA GLU A 46 -20.23 -32.12 -19.22
C GLU A 46 -20.88 -30.80 -18.78
N LYS A 47 -21.82 -30.85 -17.82
CA LYS A 47 -22.45 -29.66 -17.21
C LYS A 47 -21.56 -28.92 -16.22
N ARG A 48 -20.50 -29.56 -15.71
CA ARG A 48 -19.48 -28.96 -14.83
C ARG A 48 -18.18 -28.65 -15.57
N LYS A 49 -18.16 -28.63 -16.90
CA LYS A 49 -17.10 -27.89 -17.60
C LYS A 49 -17.23 -26.46 -17.11
N PRO A 50 -16.24 -25.93 -16.38
CA PRO A 50 -16.33 -24.58 -15.89
C PRO A 50 -16.51 -23.68 -17.10
N GLN A 51 -17.40 -22.73 -16.94
CA GLN A 51 -17.53 -21.53 -17.76
C GLN A 51 -16.25 -20.68 -17.58
N GLU A 52 -15.10 -21.28 -17.86
CA GLU A 52 -13.72 -20.78 -17.74
C GLU A 52 -13.09 -20.60 -19.14
N ARG A 53 -13.91 -20.62 -20.20
CA ARG A 53 -13.47 -20.38 -21.59
C ARG A 53 -14.13 -19.14 -22.20
N SER A 54 -14.31 -18.11 -21.39
CA SER A 54 -14.56 -16.74 -21.87
C SER A 54 -13.90 -15.70 -20.97
N GLN A 55 -12.68 -15.97 -20.49
CA GLN A 55 -11.74 -14.89 -20.20
C GLN A 55 -11.11 -14.53 -21.54
N THR A 56 -11.75 -13.59 -22.24
CA THR A 56 -11.18 -13.03 -23.46
C THR A 56 -9.82 -12.40 -23.14
N PRO A 57 -8.77 -12.57 -23.97
CA PRO A 57 -7.48 -11.90 -23.78
C PRO A 57 -7.59 -10.37 -23.63
N ASN A 58 -8.70 -9.78 -24.08
CA ASN A 58 -9.03 -8.36 -23.92
C ASN A 58 -9.41 -7.95 -22.50
N ASP A 59 -9.92 -8.84 -21.63
CA ASP A 59 -10.33 -8.45 -20.27
C ASP A 59 -9.12 -8.14 -19.39
N PHE A 60 -8.03 -8.91 -19.51
CA PHE A 60 -6.79 -8.61 -18.79
C PHE A 60 -6.15 -7.29 -19.21
N VAL A 61 -6.20 -6.97 -20.51
CA VAL A 61 -5.66 -5.72 -21.04
C VAL A 61 -6.55 -4.55 -20.60
N PHE A 62 -7.86 -4.71 -20.65
CA PHE A 62 -8.83 -3.71 -20.20
C PHE A 62 -8.74 -3.46 -18.69
N ASP A 63 -8.68 -4.52 -17.87
CA ASP A 63 -8.51 -4.41 -16.42
C ASP A 63 -7.17 -3.75 -16.07
N PHE A 64 -6.09 -4.10 -16.79
CA PHE A 64 -4.77 -3.47 -16.61
C PHE A 64 -4.76 -2.00 -17.05
N GLU A 65 -5.44 -1.64 -18.15
CA GLU A 65 -5.54 -0.26 -18.62
C GLU A 65 -6.44 0.60 -17.73
N ILE A 66 -7.52 0.02 -17.18
CA ILE A 66 -8.36 0.65 -16.15
C ILE A 66 -7.56 0.85 -14.88
N GLU A 67 -6.84 -0.18 -14.41
CA GLU A 67 -6.00 -0.10 -13.23
C GLU A 67 -4.89 0.94 -13.42
N ALA A 68 -4.23 0.96 -14.58
CA ALA A 68 -3.22 1.96 -14.92
C ALA A 68 -3.81 3.37 -15.02
N SER A 69 -5.02 3.53 -15.53
CA SER A 69 -5.71 4.84 -15.61
C SER A 69 -6.18 5.32 -14.23
N LEU A 70 -6.64 4.40 -13.38
CA LEU A 70 -7.02 4.69 -11.99
C LEU A 70 -5.79 5.09 -11.18
N ARG A 71 -4.66 4.40 -11.36
CA ARG A 71 -3.37 4.71 -10.74
C ARG A 71 -2.86 6.09 -11.15
N ARG A 72 -2.86 6.40 -12.46
CA ARG A 72 -2.52 7.75 -12.97
C ARG A 72 -3.46 8.83 -12.42
N GLY A 73 -4.74 8.51 -12.19
CA GLY A 73 -5.72 9.41 -11.58
C GLY A 73 -5.43 9.69 -10.11
N GLN A 74 -5.04 8.67 -9.35
CA GLN A 74 -4.61 8.78 -7.96
C GLN A 74 -3.31 9.57 -7.84
N ASP A 75 -2.31 9.27 -8.68
CA ASP A 75 -1.02 9.97 -8.69
C ASP A 75 -1.20 11.48 -8.93
N ARG A 76 -2.13 11.88 -9.81
CA ARG A 76 -2.43 13.30 -10.06
C ARG A 76 -3.09 13.96 -8.85
N LYS A 77 -3.99 13.26 -8.15
CA LYS A 77 -4.65 13.77 -6.94
C LYS A 77 -3.65 13.90 -5.81
N ASP A 78 -2.78 12.92 -5.64
CA ASP A 78 -1.72 12.93 -4.65
C ASP A 78 -0.73 14.05 -4.93
N LYS A 79 -0.29 14.22 -6.19
CA LYS A 79 0.57 15.35 -6.57
C LYS A 79 -0.05 16.70 -6.21
N LYS A 80 -1.33 16.91 -6.55
CA LYS A 80 -2.05 18.14 -6.18
C LYS A 80 -2.13 18.32 -4.67
N ARG A 81 -2.46 17.25 -3.92
CA ARG A 81 -2.52 17.26 -2.46
C ARG A 81 -1.17 17.66 -1.86
N TRP A 82 -0.09 17.05 -2.32
CA TRP A 82 1.27 17.37 -1.86
C TRP A 82 1.69 18.78 -2.24
N GLN A 83 1.28 19.28 -3.42
CA GLN A 83 1.51 20.67 -3.80
C GLN A 83 0.80 21.64 -2.85
N THR A 84 -0.46 21.36 -2.48
CA THR A 84 -1.22 22.16 -1.51
C THR A 84 -0.55 22.14 -0.13
N ILE A 85 -0.18 20.95 0.37
CA ILE A 85 0.52 20.81 1.65
C ILE A 85 1.83 21.62 1.65
N TRP A 86 2.59 21.57 0.55
CA TRP A 86 3.82 22.34 0.40
C TRP A 86 3.58 23.85 0.38
N GLN A 87 2.54 24.31 -0.32
CA GLN A 87 2.16 25.72 -0.33
C GLN A 87 1.73 26.20 1.06
N GLU A 88 0.93 25.40 1.78
CA GLU A 88 0.55 25.68 3.16
C GLU A 88 1.77 25.75 4.09
N TYR A 89 2.73 24.82 3.94
CA TYR A 89 4.00 24.87 4.67
C TYR A 89 4.74 26.20 4.43
N LEU A 90 4.93 26.59 3.17
CA LEU A 90 5.59 27.85 2.82
C LEU A 90 4.83 29.07 3.33
N GLN A 91 3.50 29.05 3.28
CA GLN A 91 2.65 30.14 3.75
C GLN A 91 2.77 30.33 5.26
N ARG A 92 2.70 29.24 6.04
CA ARG A 92 2.89 29.30 7.50
C ARG A 92 4.29 29.80 7.87
N TRP A 93 5.32 29.45 7.09
CA TRP A 93 6.65 30.02 7.26
C TRP A 93 6.72 31.53 6.97
N LYS A 94 6.01 32.00 5.93
CA LYS A 94 5.90 33.45 5.64
C LYS A 94 5.15 34.19 6.74
N GLU A 95 4.05 33.64 7.24
CA GLU A 95 3.30 34.21 8.37
C GLU A 95 4.17 34.31 9.63
N LEU A 96 4.96 33.27 9.93
CA LEU A 96 5.93 33.31 11.02
C LEU A 96 6.99 34.40 10.83
N GLN A 97 7.48 34.58 9.60
CA GLN A 97 8.46 35.62 9.31
C GLN A 97 7.83 37.03 9.42
N GLN A 98 6.58 37.21 9.02
CA GLN A 98 5.86 38.46 9.19
C GLN A 98 5.67 38.79 10.68
N ILE A 99 5.27 37.81 11.51
CA ILE A 99 5.17 37.99 12.96
C ILE A 99 6.52 38.42 13.55
N TYR A 100 7.61 37.81 13.09
CA TYR A 100 8.96 38.20 13.48
C TYR A 100 9.28 39.66 13.09
N GLU A 101 8.99 40.07 11.86
CA GLU A 101 9.27 41.42 11.36
C GLU A 101 8.41 42.49 12.06
N THR A 102 7.11 42.25 12.23
CA THR A 102 6.19 43.14 12.94
C THR A 102 6.61 43.34 14.40
N ARG A 103 7.06 42.28 15.08
CA ARG A 103 7.49 42.35 16.48
C ARG A 103 8.91 42.88 16.66
N LYS A 104 9.79 42.71 15.66
CA LYS A 104 11.12 43.36 15.65
C LYS A 104 11.00 44.89 15.55
N GLY A 105 9.97 45.39 14.86
CA GLY A 105 9.69 46.83 14.73
C GLY A 105 8.87 47.43 15.89
N SER A 106 8.08 46.60 16.59
CA SER A 106 7.25 47.05 17.71
C SER A 106 7.91 46.65 19.02
N SER A 107 8.55 47.61 19.70
CA SER A 107 9.15 47.41 21.03
C SER A 107 8.11 46.84 22.00
N ALA A 108 8.28 45.54 22.30
CA ALA A 108 7.85 44.80 23.47
C ALA A 108 6.73 45.43 24.34
N ASP A 109 5.46 44.99 24.15
CA ASP A 109 4.54 44.75 25.29
C ASP A 109 3.25 43.96 24.98
N ASP A 110 3.08 43.36 23.79
CA ASP A 110 1.87 42.53 23.58
C ASP A 110 2.08 41.13 24.19
N GLY A 111 1.47 40.96 25.37
CA GLY A 111 1.50 39.82 26.28
C GLY A 111 0.81 38.54 25.79
N GLU A 112 0.65 38.34 24.48
CA GLU A 112 0.29 37.03 23.97
C GLU A 112 1.51 36.10 24.03
N GLN A 113 1.43 35.11 24.91
CA GLN A 113 2.38 34.00 25.00
C GLN A 113 2.24 33.11 23.75
N ILE A 114 2.79 33.56 22.62
CA ILE A 114 2.75 32.78 21.39
C ILE A 114 3.74 31.62 21.53
N PHE A 115 3.22 30.42 21.78
CA PHE A 115 4.02 29.20 21.78
C PHE A 115 4.47 28.88 20.35
N LEU A 116 5.78 28.83 20.12
CA LEU A 116 6.38 28.49 18.81
C LEU A 116 5.85 27.16 18.28
N ARG A 117 5.61 26.18 19.16
CA ARG A 117 5.11 24.84 18.83
C ARG A 117 3.81 24.83 18.02
N ASN A 118 2.94 25.84 18.21
CA ASN A 118 1.62 25.91 17.57
C ASN A 118 1.67 26.64 16.22
N LYS A 119 2.70 27.47 16.01
CA LYS A 119 2.83 28.32 14.82
C LYS A 119 3.88 27.80 13.84
N ILE A 120 4.87 27.05 14.30
CA ILE A 120 5.87 26.41 13.44
C ILE A 120 5.24 25.34 12.55
N ALA A 121 5.53 25.45 11.25
CA ALA A 121 5.11 24.48 10.26
C ALA A 121 6.13 23.33 10.25
N TRP A 122 5.73 22.18 10.77
CA TRP A 122 6.57 20.98 10.75
C TRP A 122 6.56 20.37 9.35
N PRO A 123 7.71 19.86 8.83
CA PRO A 123 7.82 19.29 7.48
C PRO A 123 7.28 17.85 7.47
N VAL A 124 6.00 17.71 7.82
CA VAL A 124 5.27 16.44 7.89
C VAL A 124 3.87 16.63 7.32
N GLU A 125 3.25 15.55 6.85
CA GLU A 125 1.92 15.58 6.22
C GLU A 125 0.84 16.22 7.13
N SER A 126 0.95 16.04 8.44
CA SER A 126 0.00 16.59 9.42
C SER A 126 0.29 18.03 9.85
N GLY A 127 1.48 18.55 9.52
CA GLY A 127 1.99 19.83 10.02
C GLY A 127 2.17 19.91 11.55
N LYS A 128 2.11 18.77 12.27
CA LYS A 128 2.18 18.72 13.74
C LYS A 128 3.50 18.14 14.22
N ARG A 129 3.98 18.62 15.37
CA ARG A 129 5.21 18.10 16.02
C ARG A 129 5.13 16.60 16.37
N LYS A 130 3.94 16.11 16.77
CA LYS A 130 3.77 14.74 17.25
C LYS A 130 4.08 13.68 16.20
N ASP A 131 3.95 14.06 14.93
CA ASP A 131 4.17 13.16 13.79
C ASP A 131 5.55 13.40 13.15
N VAL A 132 6.46 14.11 13.86
CA VAL A 132 7.83 14.35 13.40
C VAL A 132 8.67 13.11 13.67
N ASP A 133 8.72 12.26 12.65
CA ASP A 133 9.62 11.13 12.56
C ASP A 133 10.64 11.40 11.44
N PRO A 134 11.95 11.14 11.63
CA PRO A 134 12.95 11.13 10.58
C PRO A 134 12.48 10.63 9.20
N ASP A 135 11.78 9.51 9.17
CA ASP A 135 11.35 8.89 7.92
C ASP A 135 10.22 9.67 7.25
N THR A 136 9.30 10.22 8.04
CA THR A 136 8.19 11.07 7.53
C THR A 136 8.70 12.38 6.96
N VAL A 137 9.73 12.98 7.58
CA VAL A 137 10.36 14.21 7.09
C VAL A 137 11.15 13.94 5.81
N GLU A 138 11.89 12.83 5.74
CA GLU A 138 12.58 12.42 4.51
C GLU A 138 11.58 12.15 3.38
N ALA A 139 10.48 11.46 3.67
CA ALA A 139 9.40 11.21 2.71
C ALA A 139 8.72 12.50 2.25
N PHE A 140 8.53 13.48 3.15
CA PHE A 140 7.95 14.78 2.82
C PHE A 140 8.79 15.50 1.77
N PHE A 141 10.10 15.68 2.00
CA PHE A 141 10.96 16.38 1.04
C PHE A 141 11.13 15.63 -0.28
N ARG A 142 11.19 14.29 -0.26
CA ARG A 142 11.18 13.47 -1.48
C ARG A 142 9.92 13.71 -2.32
N ARG A 143 8.74 13.60 -1.71
CA ARG A 143 7.46 13.79 -2.39
C ARG A 143 7.27 15.22 -2.90
N VAL A 144 7.73 16.23 -2.14
CA VAL A 144 7.68 17.62 -2.59
C VAL A 144 8.49 17.81 -3.88
N CYS A 145 9.68 17.22 -3.99
CA CYS A 145 10.50 17.35 -5.19
C CYS A 145 9.97 16.51 -6.37
N ASP A 146 9.34 15.37 -6.12
CA ASP A 146 8.64 14.61 -7.16
C ASP A 146 7.48 15.41 -7.77
N VAL A 147 6.83 16.26 -6.97
CA VAL A 147 5.71 17.11 -7.39
C VAL A 147 6.17 18.36 -8.14
N GLN A 148 7.34 18.91 -7.81
CA GLN A 148 7.83 20.15 -8.42
C GLN A 148 8.27 19.98 -9.89
N GLN A 149 8.33 18.76 -10.44
CA GLN A 149 8.55 18.44 -11.87
C GLN A 149 9.49 19.41 -12.60
N ILE A 150 10.65 19.67 -12.00
CA ILE A 150 11.78 20.26 -12.71
C ILE A 150 12.48 19.09 -13.39
N ASP A 151 12.94 19.24 -14.63
CA ASP A 151 13.63 18.20 -15.40
C ASP A 151 14.57 17.37 -14.53
N GLU A 152 14.67 16.06 -14.75
CA GLU A 152 15.28 15.09 -13.82
C GLU A 152 16.69 15.50 -13.33
N HIS A 153 17.46 16.16 -14.19
CA HIS A 153 18.80 16.68 -13.90
C HIS A 153 18.80 18.00 -13.09
N ASP A 154 17.79 18.84 -13.31
CA ASP A 154 17.54 20.06 -12.53
C ASP A 154 16.80 19.75 -11.23
N ASN A 155 16.08 18.63 -11.13
CA ASN A 155 15.40 18.18 -9.92
C ASN A 155 16.40 17.93 -8.79
N ALA A 156 17.48 17.19 -9.05
CA ALA A 156 18.52 16.94 -8.06
C ALA A 156 19.18 18.25 -7.57
N THR A 157 19.37 19.21 -8.47
CA THR A 157 20.00 20.50 -8.16
C THR A 157 19.05 21.46 -7.43
N ALA A 158 17.77 21.46 -7.80
CA ALA A 158 16.70 22.19 -7.14
C ALA A 158 16.40 21.61 -5.75
N MET A 159 16.30 20.29 -5.62
CA MET A 159 16.20 19.55 -4.36
C MET A 159 17.34 19.93 -3.42
N THR A 160 18.57 19.89 -3.92
CA THR A 160 19.76 20.30 -3.18
C THR A 160 19.58 21.75 -2.70
N THR A 161 19.28 22.69 -3.59
CA THR A 161 19.11 24.11 -3.24
C THR A 161 18.01 24.33 -2.18
N THR A 162 16.88 23.65 -2.29
CA THR A 162 15.78 23.69 -1.33
C THR A 162 16.22 23.15 0.04
N ILE A 163 16.85 21.97 0.08
CA ILE A 163 17.37 21.40 1.34
C ILE A 163 18.42 22.32 1.97
N LYS A 164 19.27 22.96 1.17
CA LYS A 164 20.26 23.94 1.68
C LYS A 164 19.56 25.11 2.36
N ALA A 165 18.53 25.67 1.73
CA ALA A 165 17.77 26.78 2.29
C ALA A 165 17.05 26.35 3.59
N GLU A 166 16.42 25.18 3.59
CA GLU A 166 15.74 24.65 4.77
C GLU A 166 16.72 24.32 5.90
N ARG A 167 17.92 23.77 5.62
CA ARG A 167 18.96 23.51 6.62
C ARG A 167 19.35 24.77 7.40
N VAL A 168 19.51 25.90 6.71
CA VAL A 168 19.84 27.18 7.35
C VAL A 168 18.66 27.70 8.17
N LYS A 169 17.42 27.50 7.69
CA LYS A 169 16.20 27.90 8.42
C LYS A 169 15.99 27.07 9.69
N TRP A 170 16.23 25.76 9.63
CA TRP A 170 16.02 24.81 10.73
C TRP A 170 17.20 24.69 11.69
N HIS A 171 18.27 25.46 11.50
CA HIS A 171 19.40 25.42 12.41
C HIS A 171 18.97 25.87 13.82
N PRO A 172 19.24 25.07 14.89
CA PRO A 172 18.79 25.38 16.25
C PRO A 172 19.17 26.79 16.71
N ASP A 173 20.41 27.21 16.45
CA ASP A 173 20.89 28.58 16.73
C ASP A 173 20.10 29.66 15.97
N LYS A 174 19.71 29.43 14.72
CA LYS A 174 18.94 30.41 13.94
C LYS A 174 17.49 30.50 14.40
N ILE A 175 16.89 29.38 14.79
CA ILE A 175 15.56 29.35 15.39
C ILE A 175 15.58 30.02 16.77
N GLN A 176 16.63 29.80 17.57
CA GLN A 176 16.79 30.46 18.86
C GLN A 176 17.06 31.96 18.73
N GLN A 177 17.88 32.40 17.76
CA GLN A 177 18.12 33.83 17.51
C GLN A 177 16.86 34.53 17.00
N ARG A 178 16.10 33.88 16.11
CA ARG A 178 14.89 34.47 15.49
C ARG A 178 13.67 34.38 16.38
N PHE A 179 13.53 33.33 17.19
CA PHE A 179 12.34 33.07 17.98
C PHE A 179 12.64 32.96 19.47
N GLY A 180 13.82 33.38 19.93
CA GLY A 180 14.19 33.38 21.35
C GLY A 180 13.36 34.34 22.20
N PHE A 181 12.60 35.26 21.57
CA PHE A 181 11.58 36.07 22.22
C PHE A 181 10.23 35.34 22.38
N MET A 182 10.04 34.20 21.70
CA MET A 182 8.90 33.31 21.91
C MET A 182 9.32 32.26 22.93
N GLN A 183 8.41 31.81 23.82
CA GLN A 183 8.74 30.70 24.69
C GLN A 183 8.92 29.43 23.85
N ILE A 184 10.17 29.00 23.74
CA ILE A 184 10.53 27.75 23.09
C ILE A 184 10.51 26.66 24.15
N ASP A 185 9.51 25.78 24.07
CA ASP A 185 9.47 24.56 24.87
C ASP A 185 10.71 23.70 24.53
N GLN A 186 11.34 23.06 25.54
CA GLN A 186 12.52 22.21 25.36
C GLN A 186 12.27 21.15 24.29
N GLY A 187 11.10 20.53 24.34
CA GLY A 187 10.76 19.56 23.33
C GLY A 187 10.70 20.15 21.91
N THR A 188 10.32 21.42 21.76
CA THR A 188 10.24 22.06 20.44
C THR A 188 11.64 22.24 19.87
N MET A 189 12.63 22.54 20.72
CA MET A 189 14.04 22.51 20.33
C MET A 189 14.51 21.11 19.95
N GLU A 190 14.11 20.07 20.68
CA GLU A 190 14.43 18.68 20.33
C GLU A 190 13.85 18.30 18.96
N GLY A 191 12.60 18.67 18.68
CA GLY A 191 11.97 18.45 17.36
C GLY A 191 12.68 19.22 16.24
N VAL A 192 13.06 20.48 16.48
CA VAL A 192 13.84 21.29 15.55
C VAL A 192 15.19 20.62 15.25
N THR A 193 15.91 20.17 16.28
CA THR A 193 17.18 19.46 16.13
C THR A 193 17.00 18.14 15.38
N ALA A 194 15.92 17.39 15.63
CA ALA A 194 15.62 16.16 14.90
C ALA A 194 15.41 16.45 13.40
N VAL A 195 14.60 17.46 13.06
CA VAL A 195 14.40 17.90 11.66
C VAL A 195 15.73 18.33 11.03
N PHE A 196 16.55 19.10 11.74
CA PHE A 196 17.86 19.53 11.26
C PHE A 196 18.80 18.35 10.97
N GLN A 197 18.85 17.36 11.86
CA GLN A 197 19.67 16.15 11.67
C GLN A 197 19.22 15.36 10.44
N VAL A 198 17.92 15.28 10.19
CA VAL A 198 17.36 14.61 9.00
C VAL A 198 17.76 15.37 7.74
N LEU A 199 17.60 16.69 7.73
CA LEU A 199 18.02 17.55 6.62
C LEU A 199 19.53 17.44 6.34
N ASP A 200 20.36 17.40 7.38
CA ASP A 200 21.81 17.27 7.25
C ASP A 200 22.23 15.90 6.69
N ARG A 201 21.54 14.82 7.11
CA ARG A 201 21.70 13.47 6.54
C ARG A 201 21.27 13.45 5.07
N MET A 202 20.11 14.00 4.73
CA MET A 202 19.62 14.08 3.34
C MET A 202 20.57 14.88 2.45
N TRP A 203 21.06 16.02 2.93
CA TRP A 203 22.05 16.84 2.24
C TRP A 203 23.33 16.06 1.96
N THR A 204 23.82 15.32 2.96
CA THR A 204 25.03 14.48 2.81
C THR A 204 24.82 13.38 1.79
N LYS A 205 23.68 12.65 1.87
CA LYS A 205 23.30 11.59 0.91
C LYS A 205 23.25 12.11 -0.53
N LEU A 206 22.67 13.30 -0.75
CA LEU A 206 22.59 13.92 -2.09
C LEU A 206 23.96 14.32 -2.62
N ARG A 207 24.86 14.79 -1.74
CA ARG A 207 26.21 15.18 -2.13
C ARG A 207 27.09 13.96 -2.45
N THR A 208 26.95 12.87 -1.69
CA THR A 208 27.67 11.61 -1.96
C THR A 208 27.14 10.90 -3.21
N SER A 209 25.86 11.06 -3.55
CA SER A 209 25.29 10.46 -4.76
C SER A 209 25.71 11.18 -6.06
N LYS A 210 26.25 12.40 -5.95
CA LYS A 210 26.70 13.22 -7.09
C LYS A 210 28.22 13.10 -7.35
N GLN A 211 28.94 12.39 -6.47
CA GLN A 211 30.39 12.21 -6.51
C GLN A 211 30.73 10.78 -6.92
#